data_AF-A0A9W9FM78-F1
#
_entry.id   AF-A0A9W9FM78-F1
#
_cell.length_a   1.000
_cell.length_b   1.000
_cell.length_c   1.000
_cell.angle_alpha   90.00
_cell.angle_beta   90.00
_cell.angle_gamma   90.00
#
_symmetry.space_group_name_H-M   'P 1'
#
loop_
_entity.id
_entity.type
_entity.pdbx_description
1 polymer ?
#
loop_
_entity_poly.entity_id
_entity_poly.type
_entity_poly.pdbx_seq_one_letter_code
_entity_poly.pdbx_strand_id
1 'polypeptide(L)'
;MLHSPATNAPEPIDEGNTRRPRARFGEGGTDNASRWEDPNRAASDGRTYRRLQARKGNLKYSCEAASAVTPRLEAIAEEIERDRQTMGGPHHARISQASGLRPRFESVPQNEEHEERVKRVSEHVKAILEELGDHDRRGLRGTSKRCAKALLALTKGYETSIESVVAGAVSEKNRSDGMIILKDVEVISLCQHHLIPFTCKVQIGYVPARHVIELGKLVDIVEVLAYRLQTQANLTEQVTEAIAEVLEPHGVGVIVKSKHLCSFRHGPGKAEKQVTSCMLGCFKSRGKNEEFRSRVGA
;
A
#
# COMPACT_ATOMS: atom_id res chain seq x y z
N MET A 1 -25.98 55.69 -28.95
CA MET A 1 -25.33 56.72 -28.10
C MET A 1 -25.01 56.02 -26.79
N LEU A 2 -23.84 55.37 -26.67
CA LEU A 2 -22.58 55.91 -26.09
C LEU A 2 -22.83 56.38 -24.64
N HIS A 3 -22.34 55.74 -23.56
CA HIS A 3 -20.95 55.42 -23.27
C HIS A 3 -20.77 54.28 -22.22
N SER A 4 -19.78 53.42 -22.46
CA SER A 4 -18.74 52.93 -21.51
C SER A 4 -17.42 53.56 -22.03
N PRO A 5 -16.31 53.76 -21.26
CA PRO A 5 -15.59 52.67 -20.56
C PRO A 5 -14.68 53.06 -19.35
N ALA A 6 -14.15 52.05 -18.65
CA ALA A 6 -12.78 51.99 -18.07
C ALA A 6 -12.61 50.61 -17.42
N THR A 7 -12.00 49.58 -18.03
CA THR A 7 -10.55 49.26 -18.08
C THR A 7 -9.76 49.53 -16.80
N ASN A 8 -9.32 48.46 -16.11
CA ASN A 8 -7.98 48.37 -15.53
C ASN A 8 -7.62 46.92 -15.14
N ALA A 9 -6.54 46.43 -15.75
CA ALA A 9 -5.66 45.35 -15.30
C ALA A 9 -4.25 45.70 -15.81
N PRO A 10 -3.19 45.06 -15.32
CA PRO A 10 -2.68 45.05 -13.95
C PRO A 10 -1.27 45.70 -13.90
N GLU A 11 -0.75 46.06 -12.73
CA GLU A 11 0.67 46.42 -12.58
C GLU A 11 1.44 45.49 -11.62
N PRO A 12 2.78 45.34 -11.81
CA PRO A 12 3.55 44.23 -11.28
C PRO A 12 4.67 44.65 -10.30
N ILE A 13 5.34 43.62 -9.76
CA ILE A 13 6.70 43.55 -9.15
C ILE A 13 6.92 44.17 -7.76
N ASP A 14 7.38 43.34 -6.81
CA ASP A 14 8.58 43.68 -6.04
C ASP A 14 9.41 42.41 -5.75
N GLU A 15 10.66 42.45 -6.22
CA GLU A 15 11.70 41.48 -6.02
C GLU A 15 12.56 41.89 -4.82
N GLY A 16 12.83 40.94 -3.93
CA GLY A 16 14.06 40.98 -3.13
C GLY A 16 13.93 41.53 -1.71
N ASN A 17 13.94 40.63 -0.74
CA ASN A 17 14.84 40.83 0.40
C ASN A 17 15.32 39.50 0.97
N THR A 18 16.55 39.17 0.58
CA THR A 18 17.44 38.21 1.25
C THR A 18 17.72 38.66 2.68
N ARG A 19 17.44 37.82 3.69
CA ARG A 19 18.19 37.81 4.96
C ARG A 19 17.93 36.52 5.76
N ARG A 20 18.90 35.60 5.67
CA ARG A 20 19.12 34.55 6.68
C ARG A 20 19.69 35.19 7.95
N PRO A 21 19.25 34.80 9.16
CA PRO A 21 20.07 34.99 10.35
C PRO A 21 21.00 33.78 10.52
N ARG A 22 22.30 34.08 10.57
CA ARG A 22 23.37 33.18 11.00
C ARG A 22 23.21 32.80 12.48
N ALA A 23 23.66 31.58 12.79
CA ALA A 23 23.93 31.10 14.14
C ALA A 23 24.86 32.04 14.92
N ARG A 24 24.61 32.19 16.22
CA ARG A 24 25.60 32.59 17.22
C ARG A 24 25.65 31.51 18.31
N PHE A 25 26.85 30.95 18.45
CA PHE A 25 27.36 30.24 19.62
C PHE A 25 27.76 31.24 20.72
N GLY A 26 27.74 30.79 21.97
CA GLY A 26 28.22 31.45 23.19
C GLY A 26 27.42 30.89 24.38
N GLU A 27 27.81 29.74 24.96
CA GLU A 27 28.83 29.54 26.02
C GLU A 27 28.36 29.95 27.44
N GLY A 28 28.41 28.97 28.35
CA GLY A 28 28.22 29.08 29.81
C GLY A 28 26.99 28.31 30.34
N GLY A 29 27.05 26.98 30.51
CA GLY A 29 27.40 26.28 31.77
C GLY A 29 26.10 25.87 32.50
N THR A 30 25.82 24.64 32.94
CA THR A 30 26.66 23.61 33.58
C THR A 30 26.07 22.19 33.37
N ASP A 31 26.90 21.18 33.63
CA ASP A 31 26.59 19.81 34.08
C ASP A 31 25.81 18.84 33.17
N ASN A 32 26.55 17.99 32.46
CA ASN A 32 26.78 16.57 32.81
C ASN A 32 27.25 15.79 31.56
N ALA A 33 28.55 15.88 31.27
CA ALA A 33 29.18 15.03 30.28
C ALA A 33 29.58 13.71 30.94
N SER A 34 28.81 12.64 30.71
CA SER A 34 29.40 11.31 30.59
C SER A 34 28.44 10.34 29.88
N ARG A 35 29.01 9.67 28.87
CA ARG A 35 28.76 8.25 28.61
C ARG A 35 27.51 7.87 27.80
N TRP A 36 27.48 8.28 26.54
CA TRP A 36 26.82 7.48 25.49
C TRP A 36 27.71 6.28 25.18
N GLU A 37 27.44 5.16 25.85
CA GLU A 37 28.08 3.88 25.58
C GLU A 37 27.44 3.18 24.37
N ASP A 38 28.33 2.66 23.53
CA ASP A 38 28.12 1.78 22.39
C ASP A 38 27.05 0.70 22.64
N PRO A 39 25.97 0.63 21.83
CA PRO A 39 24.88 -0.34 21.99
C PRO A 39 25.29 -1.80 21.76
N ASN A 40 26.51 -2.07 21.26
CA ASN A 40 27.02 -3.44 21.10
C ASN A 40 27.79 -3.99 22.31
N ARG A 41 27.82 -3.27 23.45
CA ARG A 41 28.50 -3.74 24.68
C ARG A 41 27.61 -4.42 25.72
N ALA A 42 26.29 -4.45 25.51
CA ALA A 42 25.32 -5.02 26.46
C ALA A 42 25.05 -6.53 26.28
N ALA A 43 25.91 -7.26 25.57
CA ALA A 43 25.73 -8.68 25.27
C ALA A 43 26.71 -9.62 25.99
N SER A 44 27.24 -9.25 27.18
CA SER A 44 28.24 -10.10 27.86
C SER A 44 28.12 -10.24 29.39
N ASP A 45 26.99 -9.96 30.03
CA ASP A 45 26.83 -10.32 31.47
C ASP A 45 25.53 -11.09 31.73
N GLY A 46 25.67 -12.40 31.96
CA GLY A 46 24.59 -13.38 32.18
C GLY A 46 23.83 -13.24 33.51
N ARG A 47 23.81 -12.04 34.11
CA ARG A 47 23.15 -11.76 35.40
C ARG A 47 21.76 -11.13 35.28
N THR A 48 21.40 -10.56 34.13
CA THR A 48 20.07 -9.97 33.89
C THR A 48 18.98 -11.01 33.59
N TYR A 49 19.34 -12.16 33.02
CA TYR A 49 18.39 -13.22 32.67
C TYR A 49 17.83 -13.95 33.91
N ARG A 50 18.58 -14.00 35.02
CA ARG A 50 18.18 -14.72 36.24
C ARG A 50 17.19 -13.95 37.14
N ARG A 51 17.06 -12.62 37.00
CA ARG A 51 16.05 -11.82 37.74
C ARG A 51 14.65 -11.85 37.11
N LEU A 52 14.55 -12.11 35.80
CA LEU A 52 13.25 -12.23 35.12
C LEU A 52 12.58 -13.60 35.35
N GLN A 53 13.34 -14.65 35.67
CA GLN A 53 12.76 -15.96 36.00
C GLN A 53 12.22 -16.08 37.43
N ALA A 54 12.66 -15.24 38.37
CA ALA A 54 12.20 -15.25 39.77
C ALA A 54 10.81 -14.59 39.98
N ARG A 55 10.21 -13.98 38.94
CA ARG A 55 8.86 -13.39 38.99
C ARG A 55 7.75 -14.22 38.34
N LYS A 56 8.06 -15.44 37.87
CA LYS A 56 7.08 -16.38 37.28
C LYS A 56 6.40 -17.32 38.29
N GLY A 57 6.66 -17.18 39.58
CA GLY A 57 6.01 -17.97 40.63
C GLY A 57 5.07 -17.14 41.50
N ASN A 58 3.85 -16.83 41.01
CA ASN A 58 2.62 -16.60 41.82
C ASN A 58 1.48 -15.94 41.02
N LEU A 59 0.99 -16.59 39.97
CA LEU A 59 -0.39 -16.35 39.54
C LEU A 59 -1.13 -17.71 39.52
N LYS A 60 -1.76 -18.03 40.65
CA LYS A 60 -2.81 -19.06 40.71
C LYS A 60 -4.11 -18.40 40.25
N TYR A 61 -4.56 -18.71 39.03
CA TYR A 61 -5.97 -18.58 38.68
C TYR A 61 -6.62 -19.95 38.85
N SER A 62 -7.59 -20.05 39.77
CA SER A 62 -8.36 -21.26 40.02
C SER A 62 -9.26 -21.59 38.82
N CYS A 63 -9.16 -22.83 38.38
CA CYS A 63 -9.93 -23.45 37.30
C CYS A 63 -11.29 -23.93 37.84
N GLU A 64 -12.36 -23.24 37.48
CA GLU A 64 -13.70 -23.85 37.33
C GLU A 64 -14.36 -23.50 35.96
N ALA A 65 -13.81 -22.54 35.20
CA ALA A 65 -14.29 -22.21 33.85
C ALA A 65 -13.49 -22.89 32.71
N ALA A 66 -12.38 -23.58 33.01
CA ALA A 66 -11.50 -24.16 32.00
C ALA A 66 -11.94 -25.56 31.52
N SER A 67 -12.79 -26.28 32.25
CA SER A 67 -13.26 -27.61 31.86
C SER A 67 -14.42 -27.59 30.84
N ALA A 68 -15.02 -26.43 30.57
CA ALA A 68 -16.13 -26.28 29.61
C ALA A 68 -15.70 -25.81 28.21
N VAL A 69 -14.42 -25.45 28.03
CA VAL A 69 -13.91 -24.84 26.78
C VAL A 69 -13.03 -25.82 25.98
N THR A 70 -12.52 -26.89 26.61
CA THR A 70 -11.59 -27.84 25.98
C THR A 70 -12.17 -28.69 24.85
N PRO A 71 -13.40 -29.23 24.90
CA PRO A 71 -13.89 -30.13 23.84
C PRO A 71 -14.17 -29.39 22.52
N ARG A 72 -14.56 -28.11 22.60
CA ARG A 72 -14.92 -27.29 21.44
C ARG A 72 -13.69 -26.75 20.70
N LEU A 73 -12.59 -26.55 21.41
CA LEU A 73 -11.31 -26.16 20.82
C LEU A 73 -10.57 -27.36 20.21
N GLU A 74 -10.67 -28.53 20.82
CA GLU A 74 -10.11 -29.78 20.27
C GLU A 74 -10.83 -30.18 18.97
N ALA A 75 -12.17 -30.05 18.92
CA ALA A 75 -12.93 -30.28 17.69
C ALA A 75 -12.55 -29.32 16.54
N ILE A 76 -12.32 -28.04 16.84
CA ILE A 76 -11.86 -27.04 15.86
C ILE A 76 -10.42 -27.35 15.41
N ALA A 77 -9.55 -27.82 16.30
CA ALA A 77 -8.18 -28.21 15.96
C ALA A 77 -8.16 -29.45 15.04
N GLU A 78 -9.02 -30.44 15.28
CA GLU A 78 -9.16 -31.62 14.42
C GLU A 78 -9.82 -31.33 13.05
N GLU A 79 -10.65 -30.29 12.97
CA GLU A 79 -11.22 -29.80 11.71
C GLU A 79 -10.16 -29.09 10.86
N ILE A 80 -9.34 -28.23 11.49
CA ILE A 80 -8.21 -27.53 10.86
C ILE A 80 -7.16 -28.53 10.33
N GLU A 81 -6.84 -29.59 11.09
CA GLU A 81 -5.83 -30.56 10.64
C GLU A 81 -6.34 -31.49 9.53
N ARG A 82 -7.66 -31.70 9.42
CA ARG A 82 -8.31 -32.40 8.29
C ARG A 82 -8.28 -31.57 7.01
N ASP A 83 -8.57 -30.27 7.10
CA ASP A 83 -8.47 -29.34 5.97
C ASP A 83 -7.03 -29.20 5.46
N ARG A 84 -6.05 -29.37 6.36
CA ARG A 84 -4.63 -29.33 6.02
C ARG A 84 -4.15 -30.54 5.22
N GLN A 85 -4.80 -31.71 5.39
CA GLN A 85 -4.44 -32.94 4.68
C GLN A 85 -5.10 -33.07 3.30
N THR A 86 -6.14 -32.28 3.00
CA THR A 86 -6.86 -32.28 1.72
C THR A 86 -6.34 -31.25 0.71
N MET A 87 -5.50 -30.30 1.15
CA MET A 87 -4.91 -29.24 0.32
C MET A 87 -3.58 -29.66 -0.31
N GLY A 88 -3.64 -30.58 -1.27
CA GLY A 88 -2.57 -30.87 -2.23
C GLY A 88 -2.98 -30.46 -3.65
N GLY A 89 -2.68 -29.22 -4.08
CA GLY A 89 -2.96 -28.68 -5.42
C GLY A 89 -2.59 -27.18 -5.54
N PRO A 90 -2.37 -26.64 -6.75
CA PRO A 90 -1.16 -25.87 -7.09
C PRO A 90 -1.20 -24.39 -6.69
N HIS A 91 -0.03 -23.89 -6.25
CA HIS A 91 0.53 -22.53 -6.20
C HIS A 91 -0.33 -21.32 -5.75
N HIS A 92 -1.64 -21.27 -5.94
CA HIS A 92 -2.54 -20.13 -5.66
C HIS A 92 -2.69 -19.72 -4.18
N ALA A 93 -2.29 -20.55 -3.22
CA ALA A 93 -2.57 -20.30 -1.81
C ALA A 93 -1.63 -19.27 -1.13
N ARG A 94 -0.56 -18.82 -1.81
CA ARG A 94 0.46 -17.98 -1.15
C ARG A 94 0.13 -16.49 -1.12
N ILE A 95 -0.57 -15.96 -2.12
CA ILE A 95 -1.03 -14.55 -2.11
C ILE A 95 -2.14 -14.32 -1.08
N SER A 96 -3.04 -15.29 -0.88
CA SER A 96 -4.19 -15.14 0.02
C SER A 96 -3.81 -15.21 1.51
N GLN A 97 -2.77 -15.97 1.87
CA GLN A 97 -2.39 -16.16 3.27
C GLN A 97 -1.37 -15.14 3.80
N ALA A 98 -0.49 -14.59 2.96
CA ALA A 98 0.54 -13.64 3.40
C ALA A 98 -0.01 -12.21 3.61
N SER A 99 -1.12 -11.85 2.97
CA SER A 99 -1.62 -10.46 2.90
C SER A 99 -2.83 -10.15 3.80
N GLY A 100 -3.35 -11.13 4.55
CA GLY A 100 -4.58 -10.96 5.34
C GLY A 100 -5.83 -10.66 4.49
N LEU A 101 -5.74 -10.79 3.18
CA LEU A 101 -6.85 -10.62 2.25
C LEU A 101 -7.68 -11.90 2.28
N ARG A 102 -8.81 -11.88 3.01
CA ARG A 102 -9.88 -12.80 2.66
C ARG A 102 -10.24 -12.53 1.19
N PRO A 103 -10.34 -13.54 0.32
CA PRO A 103 -10.98 -13.38 -0.97
C PRO A 103 -12.45 -13.09 -0.69
N ARG A 104 -12.79 -11.82 -0.48
CA ARG A 104 -14.18 -11.40 -0.54
C ARG A 104 -14.45 -11.31 -2.04
N PHE A 105 -15.25 -12.25 -2.52
CA PHE A 105 -15.77 -12.39 -3.89
C PHE A 105 -15.03 -13.36 -4.82
N GLU A 106 -15.05 -14.65 -4.50
CA GLU A 106 -14.90 -15.73 -5.50
C GLU A 106 -16.19 -15.98 -6.32
N SER A 107 -17.19 -15.08 -6.28
CA SER A 107 -18.45 -15.25 -7.03
C SER A 107 -19.26 -13.95 -7.16
N VAL A 108 -18.88 -13.02 -8.04
CA VAL A 108 -19.79 -11.93 -8.48
C VAL A 108 -20.33 -12.26 -9.87
N PRO A 109 -21.64 -12.53 -10.05
CA PRO A 109 -22.27 -12.62 -11.36
C PRO A 109 -22.29 -11.25 -12.04
N GLN A 110 -21.97 -11.23 -13.33
CA GLN A 110 -21.24 -10.10 -13.94
C GLN A 110 -22.05 -8.84 -14.29
N ASN A 111 -23.38 -8.76 -14.16
CA ASN A 111 -24.11 -7.53 -14.55
C ASN A 111 -25.33 -7.16 -13.69
N GLU A 112 -26.24 -8.08 -13.39
CA GLU A 112 -27.43 -7.76 -12.57
C GLU A 112 -27.05 -7.38 -11.13
N GLU A 113 -26.08 -8.09 -10.54
CA GLU A 113 -25.56 -7.73 -9.21
C GLU A 113 -24.84 -6.37 -9.23
N HIS A 114 -24.20 -6.00 -10.34
CA HIS A 114 -23.48 -4.73 -10.45
C HIS A 114 -24.44 -3.53 -10.40
N GLU A 115 -25.54 -3.57 -11.16
CA GLU A 115 -26.53 -2.48 -11.15
C GLU A 115 -27.20 -2.34 -9.79
N GLU A 116 -27.53 -3.46 -9.14
CA GLU A 116 -28.07 -3.45 -7.79
C GLU A 116 -27.06 -2.90 -6.77
N ARG A 117 -25.79 -3.25 -6.90
CA ARG A 117 -24.72 -2.73 -6.04
C ARG A 117 -24.52 -1.22 -6.25
N VAL A 118 -24.57 -0.76 -7.50
CA VAL A 118 -24.58 0.68 -7.82
C VAL A 118 -25.77 1.37 -7.14
N LYS A 119 -26.96 0.76 -7.17
CA LYS A 119 -28.15 1.29 -6.50
C LYS A 119 -27.95 1.41 -4.98
N ARG A 120 -27.52 0.32 -4.31
CA ARG A 120 -27.27 0.31 -2.86
C ARG A 120 -26.21 1.35 -2.45
N VAL A 121 -25.08 1.40 -3.15
CA VAL A 121 -24.03 2.41 -2.86
C VAL A 121 -24.53 3.83 -3.11
N SER A 122 -25.32 4.04 -4.17
CA SER A 122 -25.92 5.35 -4.45
C SER A 122 -26.84 5.81 -3.33
N GLU A 123 -27.62 4.92 -2.72
CA GLU A 123 -28.48 5.27 -1.57
C GLU A 123 -27.64 5.74 -0.38
N HIS A 124 -26.52 5.05 -0.08
CA HIS A 124 -25.59 5.48 0.96
C HIS A 124 -24.91 6.82 0.65
N VAL A 125 -24.48 7.04 -0.59
CA VAL A 125 -23.90 8.34 -0.98
C VAL A 125 -24.93 9.46 -0.89
N LYS A 126 -26.19 9.20 -1.22
CA LYS A 126 -27.27 10.18 -1.08
C LYS A 126 -27.41 10.62 0.39
N ALA A 127 -27.44 9.67 1.32
CA ALA A 127 -27.48 9.96 2.74
C ALA A 127 -26.27 10.80 3.19
N ILE A 128 -25.06 10.51 2.69
CA ILE A 128 -23.88 11.35 2.97
C ILE A 128 -24.07 12.79 2.47
N LEU A 129 -24.60 12.98 1.25
CA LEU A 129 -24.83 14.33 0.70
C LEU A 129 -25.86 15.13 1.51
N GLU A 130 -26.89 14.44 2.05
CA GLU A 130 -27.89 15.04 2.93
C GLU A 130 -27.25 15.53 4.24
N GLU A 131 -26.42 14.69 4.88
CA GLU A 131 -25.68 15.05 6.11
C GLU A 131 -24.65 16.18 5.89
N LEU A 132 -24.11 16.32 4.67
CA LEU A 132 -23.23 17.43 4.31
C LEU A 132 -23.99 18.75 4.05
N GLY A 133 -25.32 18.73 4.04
CA GLY A 133 -26.15 19.93 3.92
C GLY A 133 -26.31 20.51 2.51
N ASP A 134 -25.84 19.81 1.46
CA ASP A 134 -25.98 20.23 0.05
C ASP A 134 -26.30 19.00 -0.81
N HIS A 135 -27.59 18.73 -1.04
CA HIS A 135 -28.06 17.57 -1.82
C HIS A 135 -29.01 17.92 -2.98
N ASP A 136 -29.73 19.05 -2.91
CA ASP A 136 -30.81 19.38 -3.85
C ASP A 136 -30.41 20.27 -5.03
N ARG A 137 -29.17 20.81 -5.03
CA ARG A 137 -28.75 21.71 -6.12
C ARG A 137 -28.74 20.97 -7.46
N ARG A 138 -29.11 21.69 -8.54
CA ARG A 138 -29.16 21.15 -9.91
C ARG A 138 -27.87 20.39 -10.31
N GLY A 139 -26.71 20.90 -9.88
CA GLY A 139 -25.41 20.28 -10.16
C GLY A 139 -25.14 18.95 -9.44
N LEU A 140 -25.90 18.62 -8.38
CA LEU A 140 -25.78 17.36 -7.64
C LEU A 140 -26.75 16.27 -8.09
N ARG A 141 -27.66 16.60 -9.03
CA ARG A 141 -28.54 15.59 -9.62
C ARG A 141 -27.70 14.47 -10.24
N GLY A 142 -27.95 13.26 -9.77
CA GLY A 142 -27.22 12.06 -10.16
C GLY A 142 -25.81 11.92 -9.58
N THR A 143 -25.35 12.82 -8.69
CA THR A 143 -24.02 12.70 -8.04
C THR A 143 -23.91 11.41 -7.26
N SER A 144 -24.95 10.99 -6.54
CA SER A 144 -24.94 9.74 -5.78
C SER A 144 -24.62 8.52 -6.66
N LYS A 145 -25.28 8.42 -7.83
CA LYS A 145 -25.06 7.37 -8.82
C LYS A 145 -23.67 7.48 -9.47
N ARG A 146 -23.21 8.69 -9.81
CA ARG A 146 -21.86 8.91 -10.37
C ARG A 146 -20.77 8.52 -9.37
N CYS A 147 -20.93 8.91 -8.11
CA CYS A 147 -20.02 8.58 -7.03
C CYS A 147 -20.00 7.07 -6.78
N ALA A 148 -21.16 6.42 -6.72
CA ALA A 148 -21.25 4.96 -6.59
C ALA A 148 -20.49 4.22 -7.70
N LYS A 149 -20.70 4.62 -8.96
CA LYS A 149 -19.94 4.06 -10.10
C LYS A 149 -18.44 4.31 -9.99
N ALA A 150 -18.03 5.51 -9.59
CA ALA A 150 -16.62 5.84 -9.43
C ALA A 150 -15.95 5.02 -8.32
N LEU A 151 -16.61 4.87 -7.16
CA LEU A 151 -16.12 4.04 -6.05
C LEU A 151 -15.94 2.59 -6.50
N LEU A 152 -16.96 2.01 -7.15
CA LEU A 152 -16.89 0.63 -7.64
C LEU A 152 -15.81 0.44 -8.71
N ALA A 153 -15.62 1.42 -9.60
CA ALA A 153 -14.54 1.38 -10.58
C ALA A 153 -13.15 1.46 -9.93
N LEU A 154 -12.98 2.28 -8.89
CA LEU A 154 -11.74 2.40 -8.12
C LEU A 154 -11.47 1.20 -7.20
N THR A 155 -12.44 0.30 -7.04
CA THR A 155 -12.30 -0.95 -6.27
C THR A 155 -12.46 -2.21 -7.14
N LYS A 156 -12.44 -2.08 -8.48
CA LYS A 156 -12.64 -3.21 -9.41
C LYS A 156 -11.55 -4.28 -9.30
N GLY A 157 -10.39 -3.94 -8.75
CA GLY A 157 -9.26 -4.84 -8.56
C GLY A 157 -9.53 -5.99 -7.57
N TYR A 158 -10.60 -5.93 -6.79
CA TYR A 158 -11.07 -7.07 -5.99
C TYR A 158 -11.74 -8.17 -6.83
N GLU A 159 -12.23 -7.83 -8.03
CA GLU A 159 -12.97 -8.74 -8.91
C GLU A 159 -12.07 -9.34 -10.00
N THR A 160 -10.79 -8.98 -10.00
CA THR A 160 -9.82 -9.38 -11.02
C THR A 160 -8.67 -10.15 -10.36
N SER A 161 -8.41 -11.36 -10.83
CA SER A 161 -7.25 -12.15 -10.41
C SER A 161 -6.02 -11.78 -11.23
N ILE A 162 -4.84 -11.85 -10.62
CA ILE A 162 -3.58 -11.52 -11.29
C ILE A 162 -3.31 -12.53 -12.41
N GLU A 163 -3.61 -13.79 -12.16
CA GLU A 163 -3.44 -14.92 -13.06
C GLU A 163 -4.26 -14.73 -14.35
N SER A 164 -5.50 -14.25 -14.24
CA SER A 164 -6.34 -13.97 -15.41
C SER A 164 -5.76 -12.87 -16.31
N VAL A 165 -5.07 -11.90 -15.71
CA VAL A 165 -4.50 -10.75 -16.39
C VAL A 165 -3.20 -11.10 -17.12
N VAL A 166 -2.38 -11.96 -16.52
CA VAL A 166 -1.07 -12.38 -17.06
C VAL A 166 -1.14 -13.64 -17.92
N ALA A 167 -2.30 -14.28 -17.99
CA ALA A 167 -2.52 -15.52 -18.73
C ALA A 167 -2.00 -15.43 -20.19
N GLY A 168 -1.13 -16.36 -20.56
CA GLY A 168 -0.57 -16.46 -21.92
C GLY A 168 0.48 -15.39 -22.28
N ALA A 169 0.81 -14.47 -21.37
CA ALA A 169 1.79 -13.40 -21.62
C ALA A 169 3.19 -13.68 -21.04
N VAL A 170 3.35 -14.80 -20.33
CA VAL A 170 4.62 -15.25 -19.77
C VAL A 170 5.29 -16.20 -20.76
N SER A 171 6.55 -15.93 -21.09
CA SER A 171 7.32 -16.74 -22.04
C SER A 171 8.64 -17.22 -21.45
N GLU A 172 9.00 -18.46 -21.75
CA GLU A 172 10.30 -19.07 -21.40
C GLU A 172 11.39 -18.74 -22.42
N LYS A 173 11.50 -17.47 -22.83
CA LYS A 173 12.45 -17.03 -23.87
C LYS A 173 13.47 -16.03 -23.34
N ASN A 174 14.02 -16.27 -22.15
CA ASN A 174 15.10 -15.40 -21.72
C ASN A 174 16.42 -15.74 -22.42
N ARG A 175 16.95 -14.79 -23.21
CA ARG A 175 18.29 -14.84 -23.80
C ARG A 175 19.26 -13.84 -23.17
N SER A 176 18.83 -13.08 -22.15
CA SER A 176 19.60 -11.99 -21.55
C SER A 176 19.52 -12.01 -20.02
N ASP A 177 20.68 -11.96 -19.36
CA ASP A 177 20.77 -11.83 -17.90
C ASP A 177 20.60 -10.38 -17.40
N GLY A 178 20.17 -9.49 -18.30
CA GLY A 178 20.01 -8.06 -18.03
C GLY A 178 18.81 -7.74 -17.13
N MET A 179 18.94 -6.68 -16.33
CA MET A 179 17.82 -6.12 -15.58
C MET A 179 16.81 -5.47 -16.53
N ILE A 180 15.55 -5.88 -16.45
CA ILE A 180 14.42 -5.27 -17.15
C ILE A 180 13.78 -4.25 -16.20
N ILE A 181 13.51 -3.05 -16.70
CA ILE A 181 12.94 -1.95 -15.92
C ILE A 181 11.73 -1.37 -16.64
N LEU A 182 10.63 -1.26 -15.91
CA LEU A 182 9.46 -0.49 -16.29
C LEU A 182 9.39 0.75 -15.38
N LYS A 183 9.50 1.92 -16.00
CA LYS A 183 9.63 3.21 -15.31
C LYS A 183 8.31 3.98 -15.37
N ASP A 184 8.01 4.71 -14.31
CA ASP A 184 6.96 5.73 -14.25
C ASP A 184 5.54 5.21 -14.59
N VAL A 185 5.17 4.03 -14.09
CA VAL A 185 3.78 3.55 -14.20
C VAL A 185 2.89 4.42 -13.31
N GLU A 186 2.06 5.26 -13.92
CA GLU A 186 1.16 6.15 -13.21
C GLU A 186 -0.17 5.44 -12.90
N VAL A 187 -0.59 5.47 -11.63
CA VAL A 187 -1.85 4.87 -11.19
C VAL A 187 -2.46 5.68 -10.05
N ILE A 188 -3.78 5.57 -9.88
CA ILE A 188 -4.50 6.15 -8.74
C ILE A 188 -5.04 5.01 -7.88
N SER A 189 -4.99 5.18 -6.57
CA SER A 189 -5.57 4.23 -5.61
C SER A 189 -6.38 4.97 -4.55
N LEU A 190 -7.19 4.24 -3.77
CA LEU A 190 -8.00 4.80 -2.69
C LEU A 190 -7.35 4.50 -1.34
N CYS A 191 -7.07 5.54 -0.55
CA CYS A 191 -6.51 5.36 0.79
C CYS A 191 -7.54 4.68 1.68
N GLN A 192 -7.21 3.51 2.22
CA GLN A 192 -8.12 2.74 3.07
C GLN A 192 -8.57 3.49 4.34
N HIS A 193 -7.77 4.45 4.82
CA HIS A 193 -8.07 5.19 6.05
C HIS A 193 -9.18 6.23 5.89
N HIS A 194 -9.33 6.78 4.69
CA HIS A 194 -10.20 7.95 4.46
C HIS A 194 -11.07 7.84 3.21
N LEU A 195 -10.91 6.79 2.40
CA LEU A 195 -11.54 6.65 1.08
C LEU A 195 -11.23 7.81 0.14
N ILE A 196 -10.08 8.45 0.32
CA ILE A 196 -9.60 9.59 -0.47
C ILE A 196 -8.50 9.11 -1.43
N PRO A 197 -8.50 9.56 -2.69
CA PRO A 197 -7.49 9.13 -3.65
C PRO A 197 -6.06 9.54 -3.27
N PHE A 198 -5.11 8.70 -3.65
CA PHE A 198 -3.70 9.04 -3.71
C PHE A 198 -3.14 8.62 -5.07
N THR A 199 -2.29 9.48 -5.65
CA THR A 199 -1.66 9.23 -6.95
C THR A 199 -0.31 8.55 -6.73
N CYS A 200 0.02 7.56 -7.55
CA CYS A 200 1.26 6.79 -7.48
C CYS A 200 2.02 6.84 -8.81
N LYS A 201 3.35 6.85 -8.72
CA LYS A 201 4.28 6.51 -9.78
C LYS A 201 5.07 5.29 -9.33
N VAL A 202 4.83 4.16 -9.98
CA VAL A 202 5.45 2.87 -9.67
C VAL A 202 6.62 2.64 -10.62
N GLN A 203 7.75 2.25 -10.03
CA GLN A 203 8.97 1.86 -10.72
C GLN A 203 9.18 0.38 -10.45
N ILE A 204 9.33 -0.42 -11.49
CA ILE A 204 9.50 -1.87 -11.38
C ILE A 204 10.81 -2.24 -12.05
N GLY A 205 11.63 -3.03 -11.36
CA GLY A 205 12.80 -3.67 -11.94
C GLY A 205 12.80 -5.14 -11.59
N TYR A 206 13.15 -6.02 -12.53
CA TYR A 206 13.39 -7.42 -12.23
C TYR A 206 14.54 -7.98 -13.06
N VAL A 207 15.19 -9.03 -12.54
CA VAL A 207 16.23 -9.78 -13.26
C VAL A 207 15.62 -11.15 -13.59
N PRO A 208 15.30 -11.41 -14.86
CA PRO A 208 14.60 -12.65 -15.22
C PRO A 208 15.47 -13.87 -14.91
N ALA A 209 14.84 -14.99 -14.55
CA ALA A 209 15.50 -16.29 -14.49
C ALA A 209 15.18 -17.07 -15.77
N ARG A 210 13.98 -17.65 -15.85
CA ARG A 210 13.48 -18.37 -17.03
C ARG A 210 12.35 -17.62 -17.75
N HIS A 211 11.53 -16.91 -16.99
CA HIS A 211 10.32 -16.27 -17.50
C HIS A 211 10.52 -14.78 -17.79
N VAL A 212 9.97 -14.34 -18.93
CA VAL A 212 9.84 -12.93 -19.30
C VAL A 212 8.37 -12.66 -19.60
N ILE A 213 7.87 -11.52 -19.14
CA ILE A 213 6.49 -11.08 -19.36
C ILE A 213 6.45 -9.88 -20.29
N GLU A 214 5.36 -9.76 -21.05
CA GLU A 214 5.06 -8.54 -21.79
C GLU A 214 4.97 -7.33 -20.84
N LEU A 215 5.68 -6.24 -21.18
CA LEU A 215 5.77 -5.06 -20.30
C LEU A 215 4.40 -4.46 -19.96
N GLY A 216 3.42 -4.53 -20.87
CA GLY A 216 2.06 -4.07 -20.61
C GLY A 216 1.39 -4.81 -19.44
N LYS A 217 1.71 -6.09 -19.23
CA LYS A 217 1.13 -6.88 -18.14
C LYS A 217 1.64 -6.51 -16.76
N LEU A 218 2.84 -5.93 -16.67
CA LEU A 218 3.31 -5.35 -15.41
C LEU A 218 2.46 -4.14 -15.01
N VAL A 219 1.97 -3.36 -15.99
CA VAL A 219 1.03 -2.26 -15.73
C VAL A 219 -0.30 -2.83 -15.24
N ASP A 220 -0.82 -3.87 -15.90
CA ASP A 220 -2.08 -4.49 -15.49
C ASP A 220 -2.00 -5.06 -14.06
N ILE A 221 -0.89 -5.69 -13.65
CA ILE A 221 -0.66 -6.15 -12.26
C ILE A 221 -0.77 -4.97 -11.28
N VAL A 222 -0.11 -3.85 -11.59
CA VAL A 222 -0.17 -2.63 -10.77
C VAL A 222 -1.60 -2.12 -10.66
N GLU A 223 -2.35 -2.09 -11.76
CA GLU A 223 -3.75 -1.63 -11.77
C GLU A 223 -4.68 -2.51 -10.93
N VAL A 224 -4.59 -3.85 -11.08
CA VAL A 224 -5.39 -4.80 -10.29
C VAL A 224 -5.18 -4.58 -8.79
N LEU A 225 -3.95 -4.33 -8.37
CA LEU A 225 -3.62 -4.12 -6.96
C LEU A 225 -3.95 -2.69 -6.50
N ALA A 226 -3.78 -1.68 -7.35
CA ALA A 226 -4.04 -0.28 -7.03
C ALA A 226 -5.54 0.04 -6.97
N TYR A 227 -6.39 -0.59 -7.78
CA TYR A 227 -7.85 -0.43 -7.75
C TYR A 227 -8.49 -1.22 -6.61
N ARG A 228 -8.01 -0.95 -5.40
CA ARG A 228 -8.42 -1.50 -4.12
C ARG A 228 -8.34 -0.39 -3.07
N LEU A 229 -8.87 -0.64 -1.87
CA LEU A 229 -8.54 0.17 -0.70
C LEU A 229 -7.13 -0.20 -0.24
N GLN A 230 -6.23 0.78 -0.17
CA GLN A 230 -4.80 0.53 0.00
C GLN A 230 -4.15 1.43 1.05
N THR A 231 -3.02 0.91 1.58
CA THR A 231 -1.91 1.74 2.05
C THR A 231 -0.81 1.71 0.98
N GLN A 232 0.03 2.75 0.94
CA GLN A 232 1.15 2.77 0.00
C GLN A 232 2.15 1.62 0.27
N ALA A 233 2.38 1.27 1.54
CA ALA A 233 3.27 0.17 1.91
C ALA A 233 2.75 -1.16 1.37
N ASN A 234 1.47 -1.47 1.60
CA ASN A 234 0.84 -2.71 1.12
C ASN A 234 0.86 -2.78 -0.41
N LEU A 235 0.51 -1.70 -1.11
CA LEU A 235 0.55 -1.67 -2.57
C LEU A 235 1.97 -1.99 -3.09
N THR A 236 3.00 -1.44 -2.46
CA THR A 236 4.39 -1.67 -2.87
C THR A 236 4.79 -3.14 -2.68
N GLU A 237 4.44 -3.73 -1.54
CA GLU A 237 4.73 -5.12 -1.22
C GLU A 237 3.97 -6.07 -2.13
N GLN A 238 2.65 -5.91 -2.27
CA GLN A 238 1.79 -6.75 -3.09
C GLN A 238 2.24 -6.78 -4.57
N VAL A 239 2.61 -5.63 -5.14
CA VAL A 239 3.12 -5.58 -6.52
C VAL A 239 4.43 -6.37 -6.63
N THR A 240 5.31 -6.24 -5.64
CA THR A 240 6.60 -6.93 -5.63
C THR A 240 6.42 -8.44 -5.52
N GLU A 241 5.56 -8.90 -4.62
CA GLU A 241 5.26 -10.31 -4.40
C GLU A 241 4.55 -10.93 -5.61
N ALA A 242 3.55 -10.25 -6.18
CA ALA A 242 2.86 -10.73 -7.37
C ALA A 242 3.81 -10.95 -8.55
N ILE A 243 4.72 -10.01 -8.79
CA ILE A 243 5.72 -10.15 -9.86
C ILE A 243 6.69 -11.29 -9.56
N ALA A 244 7.11 -11.44 -8.30
CA ALA A 244 7.98 -12.53 -7.90
C ALA A 244 7.32 -13.90 -8.09
N GLU A 245 6.03 -14.01 -7.79
CA GLU A 245 5.27 -15.25 -7.93
C GLU A 245 5.00 -15.61 -9.41
N VAL A 246 4.62 -14.63 -10.22
CA VAL A 246 4.30 -14.86 -11.64
C VAL A 246 5.56 -15.20 -12.47
N LEU A 247 6.71 -14.59 -12.16
CA LEU A 247 7.91 -14.71 -13.00
C LEU A 247 9.01 -15.59 -12.42
N GLU A 248 8.98 -15.86 -11.11
CA GLU A 248 10.07 -16.52 -10.38
C GLU A 248 11.46 -15.96 -10.75
N PRO A 249 11.67 -14.61 -10.68
CA PRO A 249 12.90 -14.00 -11.15
C PRO A 249 14.04 -14.21 -10.14
N HIS A 250 15.28 -13.96 -10.58
CA HIS A 250 16.43 -13.89 -9.65
C HIS A 250 16.24 -12.80 -8.58
N GLY A 251 15.45 -11.78 -8.89
CA GLY A 251 14.99 -10.78 -7.95
C GLY A 251 14.09 -9.75 -8.62
N VAL A 252 13.38 -9.01 -7.78
CA VAL A 252 12.48 -7.91 -8.16
C VAL A 252 12.66 -6.76 -7.18
N GLY A 253 12.59 -5.54 -7.69
CA GLY A 253 12.60 -4.31 -6.92
C GLY A 253 11.46 -3.40 -7.38
N VAL A 254 10.68 -2.90 -6.43
CA VAL A 254 9.60 -1.95 -6.69
C VAL A 254 9.81 -0.71 -5.83
N ILE A 255 9.67 0.47 -6.45
CA ILE A 255 9.67 1.76 -5.75
C ILE A 255 8.39 2.48 -6.14
N VAL A 256 7.61 2.90 -5.14
CA VAL A 256 6.39 3.69 -5.34
C VAL A 256 6.62 5.08 -4.78
N LYS A 257 6.49 6.10 -5.65
CA LYS A 257 6.42 7.51 -5.25
C LYS A 257 4.96 7.93 -5.29
N SER A 258 4.43 8.52 -4.24
CA SER A 258 3.01 8.89 -4.19
C SER A 258 2.78 10.32 -3.69
N LYS A 259 1.54 10.79 -3.89
CA LYS A 259 0.98 11.99 -3.26
C LYS A 259 -0.38 11.63 -2.68
N HIS A 260 -0.51 11.76 -1.37
CA HIS A 260 -1.76 11.46 -0.66
C HIS A 260 -2.59 12.72 -0.50
N LEU A 261 -3.81 12.73 -1.05
CA LEU A 261 -4.73 13.84 -0.81
C LEU A 261 -5.27 13.80 0.61
N CYS A 262 -5.27 12.64 1.28
CA CYS A 262 -5.73 12.52 2.66
C CYS A 262 -4.80 13.17 3.71
N SER A 263 -3.61 13.64 3.32
CA SER A 263 -2.68 14.35 4.21
C SER A 263 -3.14 15.77 4.58
N PHE A 264 -4.44 16.04 4.57
CA PHE A 264 -5.09 17.28 5.02
C PHE A 264 -4.66 17.70 6.44
N ARG A 265 -4.13 16.77 7.24
CA ARG A 265 -3.52 17.05 8.54
C ARG A 265 -2.43 18.14 8.50
N HIS A 266 -1.79 18.37 7.35
CA HIS A 266 -0.77 19.42 7.18
C HIS A 266 -1.32 20.73 6.58
N GLY A 267 -2.65 20.84 6.47
CA GLY A 267 -3.35 21.97 5.88
C GLY A 267 -3.68 21.76 4.39
N PRO A 268 -4.66 22.53 3.87
CA PRO A 268 -5.05 22.46 2.46
C PRO A 268 -3.86 22.78 1.54
N GLY A 269 -3.63 21.94 0.52
CA GLY A 269 -2.63 22.16 -0.53
C GLY A 269 -1.24 21.56 -0.30
N LYS A 270 -0.95 20.96 0.86
CA LYS A 270 0.34 20.32 1.15
C LYS A 270 0.27 18.79 1.03
N ALA A 271 0.18 18.29 -0.20
CA ALA A 271 0.35 16.86 -0.45
C ALA A 271 1.84 16.50 -0.36
N GLU A 272 2.25 15.88 0.75
CA GLU A 272 3.62 15.39 0.91
C GLU A 272 3.90 14.25 -0.07
N LYS A 273 5.08 14.30 -0.69
CA LYS A 273 5.56 13.21 -1.54
C LYS A 273 6.09 12.10 -0.65
N GLN A 274 5.51 10.92 -0.72
CA GLN A 274 5.94 9.75 0.04
C GLN A 274 6.58 8.73 -0.87
N VAL A 275 7.66 8.08 -0.41
CA VAL A 275 8.38 7.05 -1.16
C VAL A 275 8.45 5.78 -0.33
N THR A 276 8.03 4.67 -0.92
CA THR A 276 8.14 3.32 -0.37
C THR A 276 8.86 2.43 -1.37
N SER A 277 9.52 1.40 -0.89
CA SER A 277 10.19 0.43 -1.74
C SER A 277 10.19 -0.96 -1.13
N CYS A 278 10.07 -1.98 -1.96
CA CYS A 278 10.22 -3.38 -1.56
C CYS A 278 11.20 -4.07 -2.54
N MET A 279 12.10 -4.89 -2.00
CA MET A 279 13.20 -5.52 -2.74
C MET A 279 13.29 -7.00 -2.36
N LEU A 280 13.22 -7.88 -3.36
CA LEU A 280 13.34 -9.34 -3.22
C LEU A 280 14.50 -9.87 -4.06
N GLY A 281 14.99 -11.06 -3.67
CA GLY A 281 16.09 -11.74 -4.37
C GLY A 281 17.34 -10.88 -4.52
N CYS A 282 17.92 -10.87 -5.73
CA CYS A 282 19.19 -10.18 -6.01
C CYS A 282 19.15 -8.66 -5.74
N PHE A 283 17.99 -8.00 -5.69
CA PHE A 283 17.83 -6.57 -5.37
C PHE A 283 18.09 -6.23 -3.89
N LYS A 284 18.19 -7.23 -3.01
CA LYS A 284 18.65 -7.03 -1.62
C LYS A 284 20.16 -6.78 -1.55
N SER A 285 20.91 -7.18 -2.57
CA SER A 285 22.35 -6.87 -2.66
C SER A 285 22.55 -5.38 -2.99
N ARG A 286 23.56 -4.77 -2.36
CA ARG A 286 23.84 -3.33 -2.51
C ARG A 286 24.06 -2.92 -3.96
N GLY A 287 24.89 -3.67 -4.71
CA GLY A 287 25.24 -3.34 -6.09
C GLY A 287 24.02 -3.32 -7.02
N LYS A 288 23.13 -4.33 -6.93
CA LYS A 288 21.91 -4.37 -7.75
C LYS A 288 20.89 -3.33 -7.34
N ASN A 289 20.78 -3.02 -6.05
CA ASN A 289 19.91 -1.97 -5.54
C ASN A 289 20.32 -0.59 -6.05
N GLU A 290 21.61 -0.26 -5.97
CA GLU A 290 22.18 1.00 -6.47
C GLU A 290 22.04 1.12 -7.99
N GLU A 291 22.32 0.03 -8.73
CA GLU A 291 22.10 -0.03 -10.19
C GLU A 291 20.65 0.31 -10.54
N PHE A 292 19.68 -0.33 -9.87
CA PHE A 292 18.24 -0.07 -10.09
C PHE A 292 17.86 1.38 -9.78
N ARG A 293 18.21 1.88 -8.59
CA ARG A 293 17.89 3.24 -8.15
C ARG A 293 18.44 4.30 -9.10
N SER A 294 19.67 4.10 -9.59
CA SER A 294 20.29 5.01 -10.55
C SER A 294 19.50 5.13 -11.86
N ARG A 295 18.99 4.00 -12.37
CA ARG A 295 18.24 3.93 -13.64
C ARG A 295 16.84 4.53 -13.51
N VAL A 296 16.21 4.42 -12.34
CA VAL A 296 14.86 4.99 -12.11
C VAL A 296 14.88 6.42 -11.58
N GLY A 297 16.06 6.99 -11.29
CA GLY A 297 16.19 8.33 -10.72
C GLY A 297 15.56 8.44 -9.32
N ALA A 298 15.88 7.47 -8.47
CA ALA A 298 15.42 7.40 -7.07
C ALA A 298 16.59 7.61 -6.10
#